data_AF-A0A0G9L8N7-F1
#
_entry.id   AF-A0A0G9L8N7-F1
#
_cell.length_a   1.000
_cell.length_b   1.000
_cell.length_c   1.000
_cell.angle_alpha   90.00
_cell.angle_beta   90.00
_cell.angle_gamma   90.00
#
_symmetry.space_group_name_H-M   'P 1'
#
loop_
_entity.id
_entity.type
_entity.pdbx_description
1 polymer ?
#
loop_
_entity_poly.entity_id
_entity_poly.type
_entity_poly.pdbx_seq_one_letter_code
_entity_poly.pdbx_strand_id
1 'polypeptide(L)' 'MRKFNKYLKWGLLVNLIWLVSSRFNLLPDFIEGFCVGLGIVLLLNGIYIESHNLKKLKKYKRNFLNKIK' A
#
# COMPACT_ATOMS: atom_id res chain seq x y z
N MET A 1 -11.80 -16.96 -3.59
CA MET A 1 -11.61 -15.73 -2.77
C MET A 1 -10.31 -15.04 -3.18
N ARG A 2 -10.38 -13.86 -3.82
CA ARG A 2 -9.21 -13.07 -4.22
C ARG A 2 -8.39 -12.72 -2.96
N LYS A 3 -7.14 -13.20 -2.87
CA LYS A 3 -6.24 -12.88 -1.76
C LYS A 3 -5.98 -11.38 -1.78
N PHE A 4 -6.62 -10.63 -0.88
CA PHE A 4 -6.35 -9.21 -0.67
C PHE A 4 -4.83 -9.03 -0.47
N ASN A 5 -4.21 -8.31 -1.39
CA ASN A 5 -2.78 -8.11 -1.37
C ASN A 5 -2.40 -7.27 -0.13
N LYS A 6 -1.34 -7.66 0.57
CA LYS A 6 -0.95 -7.02 1.85
C LYS A 6 -0.77 -5.51 1.68
N TYR A 7 -0.27 -5.08 0.51
CA TYR A 7 -0.08 -3.68 0.13
C TYR A 7 -1.39 -2.90 -0.03
N LEU A 8 -2.42 -3.50 -0.62
CA LEU A 8 -3.75 -2.90 -0.69
C LEU A 8 -4.35 -2.75 0.70
N LYS A 9 -4.19 -3.76 1.57
CA LYS A 9 -4.65 -3.68 2.96
C LYS A 9 -3.94 -2.56 3.74
N TRP A 10 -2.63 -2.39 3.55
CA TRP A 10 -1.86 -1.30 4.14
C TRP A 10 -2.27 0.07 3.58
N GLY A 11 -2.43 0.20 2.26
CA GLY A 11 -2.92 1.44 1.63
C GLY A 11 -4.31 1.83 2.13
N LEU A 12 -5.22 0.87 2.28
CA LEU A 12 -6.56 1.09 2.82
C LEU A 12 -6.52 1.52 4.30
N LEU A 13 -5.65 0.89 5.11
CA LEU A 13 -5.46 1.24 6.51
C LEU A 13 -4.94 2.68 6.67
N VAL A 14 -3.93 3.07 5.88
CA VAL A 14 -3.41 4.44 5.90
C VAL A 14 -4.49 5.45 5.52
N ASN A 15 -5.30 5.14 4.50
CA ASN A 15 -6.40 6.01 4.06
C ASN A 15 -7.50 6.13 5.13
N LEU A 16 -7.80 5.03 5.84
CA LEU A 16 -8.78 5.02 6.92
C LEU A 16 -8.29 5.79 8.16
N ILE A 17 -7.00 5.68 8.51
CA ILE A 17 -6.38 6.48 9.58
C ILE A 17 -6.39 7.97 9.22
N TRP A 18 -6.14 8.29 7.95
CA TRP A 18 -6.23 9.65 7.44
C TRP A 18 -7.66 10.21 7.57
N LEU A 19 -8.67 9.46 7.13
CA LEU A 19 -10.08 9.88 7.22
C LEU A 19 -10.54 10.15 8.66
N VAL A 20 -10.03 9.36 9.62
CA VAL A 20 -10.28 9.57 11.05
C VAL A 20 -9.52 10.80 11.56
N SER A 21 -8.23 10.95 11.23
CA SER A 21 -7.45 12.12 11.66
C SER A 21 -8.01 13.44 11.14
N SER A 22 -8.46 13.44 9.89
CA SER A 22 -9.15 14.56 9.22
C SER A 22 -10.40 14.99 9.98
N ARG A 23 -11.27 14.02 10.33
CA ARG A 23 -12.52 14.29 11.06
C ARG A 23 -12.28 14.89 12.45
N PHE A 24 -11.17 14.54 13.10
CA PHE A 24 -10.82 15.05 14.42
C PHE A 24 -9.88 16.27 14.36
N ASN A 25 -9.52 16.78 13.18
CA ASN A 25 -8.54 17.87 13.00
C ASN A 25 -7.26 17.64 13.82
N LEU A 26 -6.83 16.39 13.92
CA LEU A 26 -5.70 15.99 14.77
C LEU A 26 -4.35 16.38 14.17
N LEU A 27 -4.31 16.61 12.86
CA LEU A 27 -3.09 16.87 12.11
C LEU A 27 -3.18 18.22 11.39
N PRO A 28 -2.08 18.97 11.29
CA PRO A 28 -1.99 20.15 10.44
C PRO A 28 -2.36 19.83 8.98
N ASP A 29 -3.04 20.74 8.29
CA ASP A 29 -3.48 20.60 6.89
C ASP A 29 -2.38 20.08 5.94
N PHE A 30 -1.13 20.48 6.17
CA PHE A 30 0.01 20.02 5.37
C PHE A 30 0.28 18.51 5.51
N ILE A 31 0.23 17.99 6.74
CA ILE A 31 0.46 16.58 7.04
C ILE A 31 -0.72 15.76 6.55
N GLU A 32 -1.92 16.32 6.65
CA GLU A 32 -3.14 15.75 6.15
C GLU A 32 -3.07 15.51 4.63
N GLY A 33 -2.73 16.55 3.85
CA GLY A 33 -2.52 16.44 2.40
C GLY A 33 -1.40 15.46 2.00
N PHE A 34 -0.31 15.41 2.78
CA PHE A 34 0.77 14.45 2.56
C PHE A 34 0.30 13.00 2.79
N CYS A 35 -0.52 12.76 3.81
CA CYS A 35 -1.12 11.45 4.09
C CYS A 35 -2.08 11.00 2.97
N VAL A 36 -2.87 11.90 2.41
CA VAL A 36 -3.72 11.63 1.23
C VAL A 36 -2.87 11.18 0.06
N GLY A 37 -1.87 11.99 -0.29
CA GLY A 37 -0.98 11.74 -1.42
C GLY A 37 -0.31 10.38 -1.29
N LEU A 38 0.27 10.09 -0.12
CA LEU A 38 0.87 8.79 0.18
C LEU A 38 -0.15 7.65 0.10
N GLY A 39 -1.34 7.81 0.68
CA GLY A 39 -2.41 6.81 0.66
C GLY A 39 -2.83 6.44 -0.77
N ILE A 40 -3.01 7.45 -1.64
CA ILE A 40 -3.36 7.26 -3.05
C ILE A 40 -2.22 6.58 -3.80
N VAL A 41 -0.97 7.01 -3.62
CA VAL A 41 0.20 6.40 -4.27
C VAL A 41 0.35 4.93 -3.86
N LEU A 42 0.17 4.62 -2.56
CA LEU A 42 0.20 3.23 -2.07
C LEU A 42 -0.94 2.37 -2.63
N LEU A 43 -2.14 2.94 -2.78
CA LEU A 43 -3.27 2.23 -3.40
C LEU A 43 -3.03 1.98 -4.89
N LEU A 44 -2.60 2.99 -5.65
CA LEU A 44 -2.27 2.87 -7.06
C LEU A 44 -1.14 1.84 -7.27
N ASN A 45 -0.09 1.89 -6.46
CA ASN A 45 1.01 0.94 -6.52
C ASN A 45 0.54 -0.48 -6.13
N GLY A 46 -0.35 -0.60 -5.13
CA GLY A 46 -0.99 -1.86 -4.74
C GLY A 46 -1.84 -2.47 -5.86
N ILE A 47 -2.64 -1.66 -6.55
CA ILE A 47 -3.46 -2.06 -7.71
C ILE A 47 -2.56 -2.44 -8.89
N TYR A 48 -1.53 -1.64 -9.17
CA TYR A 48 -0.58 -1.91 -10.25
C TYR A 48 0.12 -3.26 -10.03
N ILE A 49 0.62 -3.50 -8.81
CA ILE A 49 1.26 -4.77 -8.43
C ILE A 49 0.27 -5.94 -8.48
N GLU A 50 -0.99 -5.75 -8.08
CA GLU A 50 -2.03 -6.79 -8.15
C GLU A 50 -2.41 -7.12 -9.59
N SER A 51 -2.56 -6.10 -10.44
CA SER A 51 -2.87 -6.23 -11.87
C SER A 51 -1.72 -6.87 -12.66
N HIS A 52 -0.46 -6.51 -12.36
CA HIS A 52 0.72 -7.06 -13.04
C HIS A 52 1.19 -8.43 -12.53
N ASN A 53 0.34 -9.19 -11.86
CA ASN A 53 0.56 -10.60 -11.57
C ASN A 53 1.82 -10.83 -10.72
N LEU A 54 1.70 -10.52 -9.42
CA LEU A 54 2.62 -10.83 -8.31
C LEU A 54 3.35 -12.17 -8.37
N LYS A 55 2.86 -13.15 -9.14
CA LYS A 55 3.56 -14.41 -9.41
C LYS A 55 4.99 -14.18 -9.92
N LYS A 56 5.23 -13.18 -10.79
CA LYS A 56 6.59 -12.87 -11.29
C LYS A 56 7.50 -12.30 -10.20
N LEU A 57 7.04 -11.28 -9.47
CA LEU A 57 7.80 -10.66 -8.37
C LEU A 57 8.05 -11.63 -7.21
N LYS A 58 7.08 -12.46 -6.86
CA LYS A 58 7.20 -13.45 -5.78
C LYS A 58 8.14 -14.59 -6.17
N LYS A 59 8.10 -15.03 -7.46
CA LYS A 59 9.07 -15.98 -8.02
C LYS A 59 10.47 -15.40 -8.06
N TYR A 60 10.62 -14.13 -8.45
CA TYR A 60 11.90 -13.42 -8.48
C TYR A 60 12.49 -13.27 -7.07
N LYS A 61 11.69 -12.81 -6.09
CA LYS A 61 12.11 -12.70 -4.69
C LYS A 61 12.52 -14.07 -4.10
N ARG A 62 11.77 -15.12 -4.41
CA ARG A 62 12.09 -16.49 -3.97
C ARG A 62 13.38 -17.01 -4.60
N ASN A 63 13.59 -16.78 -5.90
CA ASN A 63 14.82 -17.16 -6.58
C ASN A 63 16.03 -16.37 -6.06
N PHE A 64 15.87 -15.07 -5.78
CA PHE A 64 16.94 -14.25 -5.24
C PHE A 64 17.37 -14.71 -3.84
N LEU A 65 16.41 -15.00 -2.95
CA LEU A 65 16.69 -15.56 -1.63
C LEU A 65 17.33 -16.96 -1.69
N ASN A 66 16.94 -17.79 -2.66
CA ASN A 66 17.58 -19.10 -2.89
C ASN A 66 18.97 -19.00 -3.52
N LYS A 67 19.33 -17.87 -4.15
CA LYS A 67 20.66 -17.66 -4.74
C LYS A 67 21.68 -17.14 -3.74
N ILE A 68 21.22 -16.64 -2.60
CA ILE A 68 22.04 -16.10 -1.49
C ILE A 68 22.25 -17.17 -0.40
N LYS A 69 21.51 -18.28 -0.43
CA LYS A 69 21.70 -19.43 0.44
C LYS A 69 22.56 -20.48 -0.25
#